data_AF-A0A2N1PLZ9-F1
#
_entry.id   AF-A0A2N1PLZ9-F1
#
_cell.length_a   1.000
_cell.length_b   1.000
_cell.length_c   1.000
_cell.angle_alpha   90.00
_cell.angle_beta   90.00
_cell.angle_gamma   90.00
#
_symmetry.space_group_name_H-M   'P 1'
#
loop_
_entity.id
_entity.type
_entity.pdbx_description
1 polymer ?
#
loop_
_entity_poly.entity_id
_entity_poly.type
_entity_poly.pdbx_seq_one_letter_code
_entity_poly.pdbx_strand_id
1 'polypeptide(L)'
;MFRKLWTDLVFFCGHLHLTDKFPGFAIGEREKFIAFDEITRECIPNIQFGDIGLHRDWGYLDNLVIPGFMKHAWIHTEDGTADPRIVEAVSAGVLHRSSFVPIYSDYAMVLRPKGVTEEQRKGACLKAKQIIGDRYDVNFKFDIEKEIEFYSGKEKDQALNDLNLAAEQLKNYHPAFSCTEVVGYCWWHMRELLRIYRIEHLGKKILIADEYINRSWEIIWASKSCTVKAAQEMGLHEEGVSMIEDYWKTHDVSG
;
A
#
# COMPACT_ATOMS: atom_id res chain seq x y z
N MET A 1 -12.13 -17.09 20.61
CA MET A 1 -12.88 -17.93 19.64
C MET A 1 -13.64 -17.08 18.61
N PHE A 2 -14.55 -16.19 19.03
CA PHE A 2 -15.29 -15.27 18.13
C PHE A 2 -14.42 -14.40 17.20
N ARG A 3 -13.32 -13.84 17.72
CA ARG A 3 -12.42 -12.97 16.93
C ARG A 3 -11.75 -13.69 15.76
N LYS A 4 -11.38 -14.97 15.94
CA LYS A 4 -10.76 -15.79 14.88
C LYS A 4 -11.81 -16.15 13.81
N LEU A 5 -13.01 -16.55 14.22
CA LEU A 5 -14.13 -16.82 13.32
C LEU A 5 -14.52 -15.62 12.45
N TRP A 6 -14.56 -14.41 13.03
CA TRP A 6 -14.81 -13.19 12.27
C TRP A 6 -13.70 -12.89 11.25
N THR A 7 -12.44 -13.02 11.66
CA THR A 7 -11.29 -12.86 10.78
C THR A 7 -11.28 -13.85 9.63
N ASP A 8 -11.52 -15.14 9.94
CA ASP A 8 -11.59 -16.20 8.95
C ASP A 8 -12.76 -15.96 7.97
N LEU A 9 -13.89 -15.43 8.45
CA LEU A 9 -15.03 -15.05 7.61
C LEU A 9 -14.71 -13.88 6.69
N VAL A 10 -14.07 -12.81 7.18
CA VAL A 10 -13.68 -11.66 6.36
C VAL A 10 -12.70 -12.07 5.27
N PHE A 11 -11.70 -12.91 5.58
CA PHE A 11 -10.77 -13.42 4.58
C PHE A 11 -11.43 -14.40 3.61
N PHE A 12 -12.32 -15.26 4.09
CA PHE A 12 -13.12 -16.13 3.23
C PHE A 12 -13.98 -15.31 2.25
N CYS A 13 -14.65 -14.26 2.72
CA CYS A 13 -15.39 -13.32 1.87
C CYS A 13 -14.47 -12.57 0.90
N GLY A 14 -13.24 -12.26 1.31
CA GLY A 14 -12.22 -11.71 0.41
C GLY A 14 -11.96 -12.62 -0.80
N HIS A 15 -11.97 -13.94 -0.63
CA HIS A 15 -11.78 -14.88 -1.75
C HIS A 15 -13.03 -15.12 -2.62
N LEU A 16 -14.16 -14.50 -2.30
CA LEU A 16 -15.37 -14.60 -3.12
C LEU A 16 -15.39 -13.49 -4.17
N HIS A 17 -15.56 -13.89 -5.43
CA HIS A 17 -15.71 -12.96 -6.54
C HIS A 17 -17.16 -12.88 -6.97
N LEU A 18 -17.70 -11.66 -7.15
CA LEU A 18 -18.95 -11.49 -7.88
C LEU A 18 -18.76 -11.79 -9.36
N THR A 19 -19.64 -12.61 -9.94
CA THR A 19 -19.59 -12.96 -11.36
C THR A 19 -20.96 -12.81 -12.02
N ASP A 20 -20.97 -12.55 -13.31
CA ASP A 20 -22.21 -12.40 -14.10
C ASP A 20 -22.95 -13.73 -14.34
N LYS A 21 -22.45 -14.86 -13.80
CA LYS A 21 -23.01 -16.22 -14.00
C LYS A 21 -23.56 -16.76 -12.69
N PHE A 22 -24.78 -17.30 -12.70
CA PHE A 22 -25.40 -17.95 -11.53
C PHE A 22 -24.50 -19.09 -10.99
N PRO A 23 -24.22 -19.17 -9.67
CA PRO A 23 -24.95 -18.55 -8.55
C PRO A 23 -24.59 -17.08 -8.23
N GLY A 24 -23.88 -16.37 -9.11
CA GLY A 24 -23.54 -14.95 -8.96
C GLY A 24 -22.23 -14.72 -8.21
N PHE A 25 -21.60 -15.79 -7.74
CA PHE A 25 -20.31 -15.80 -7.09
C PHE A 25 -19.48 -17.00 -7.55
N ALA A 26 -18.18 -16.79 -7.74
CA ALA A 26 -17.22 -17.84 -8.07
C ALA A 26 -15.96 -17.72 -7.21
N ILE A 27 -15.32 -18.87 -6.98
CA ILE A 27 -13.95 -18.97 -6.46
C ILE A 27 -13.09 -19.33 -7.67
N GLY A 28 -12.18 -18.47 -8.08
CA GLY A 28 -11.32 -18.74 -9.23
C GLY A 28 -10.52 -17.53 -9.71
N GLU A 29 -9.42 -17.81 -10.42
CA GLU A 29 -8.57 -16.78 -11.02
C GLU A 29 -9.29 -16.13 -12.21
N ARG A 30 -9.37 -14.80 -12.19
CA ARG A 30 -9.85 -13.99 -13.32
C ARG A 30 -8.66 -13.45 -14.09
N GLU A 31 -8.81 -13.33 -15.40
CA GLU A 31 -7.87 -12.59 -16.25
C GLU A 31 -7.78 -11.14 -15.75
N LYS A 32 -6.55 -10.73 -15.40
CA LYS A 32 -6.23 -9.39 -14.89
C LYS A 32 -6.23 -8.38 -16.02
N PHE A 33 -6.59 -7.14 -15.72
CA PHE A 33 -6.57 -6.08 -16.75
C PHE A 33 -5.15 -5.67 -17.16
N ILE A 34 -4.16 -5.83 -16.28
CA ILE A 34 -2.78 -5.45 -16.55
C ILE A 34 -2.05 -6.58 -17.27
N ALA A 35 -1.52 -6.28 -18.45
CA ALA A 35 -0.75 -7.24 -19.21
C ALA A 35 0.67 -7.42 -18.61
N PHE A 36 1.21 -8.64 -18.66
CA PHE A 36 2.52 -8.94 -18.08
C PHE A 36 3.67 -8.16 -18.76
N ASP A 37 3.55 -7.90 -20.07
CA ASP A 37 4.51 -7.11 -20.84
C ASP A 37 4.51 -5.63 -20.43
N GLU A 38 3.34 -5.07 -20.09
CA GLU A 38 3.21 -3.74 -19.52
C GLU A 38 4.02 -3.61 -18.22
N ILE A 39 3.89 -4.57 -17.31
CA ILE A 39 4.62 -4.58 -16.04
C ILE A 39 6.14 -4.66 -16.29
N THR A 40 6.57 -5.64 -17.09
CA THR A 40 8.00 -5.90 -17.28
C THR A 40 8.73 -4.81 -18.07
N ARG A 41 8.05 -4.16 -19.02
CA ARG A 41 8.66 -3.13 -19.89
C ARG A 41 8.49 -1.71 -19.35
N GLU A 42 7.37 -1.42 -18.70
CA GLU A 42 7.00 -0.05 -18.36
C GLU A 42 7.13 0.21 -16.85
N CYS A 43 6.81 -0.76 -15.97
CA CYS A 43 6.85 -0.57 -14.52
C CYS A 43 8.22 -0.89 -13.90
N ILE A 44 8.67 -2.15 -14.02
CA ILE A 44 9.85 -2.69 -13.32
C ILE A 44 11.13 -1.88 -13.57
N PRO A 45 11.43 -1.40 -14.80
CA PRO A 45 12.63 -0.61 -15.06
C PRO A 45 12.69 0.74 -14.33
N ASN A 46 11.55 1.27 -13.90
CA ASN A 46 11.44 2.61 -13.34
C ASN A 46 11.34 2.64 -11.80
N ILE A 47 11.12 1.49 -11.18
CA ILE A 47 11.01 1.33 -9.72
C ILE A 47 12.35 1.58 -9.02
N GLN A 48 12.29 2.26 -7.88
CA GLN A 48 13.40 2.48 -6.96
C GLN A 48 12.98 2.13 -5.53
N PHE A 49 13.96 1.87 -4.65
CA PHE A 49 13.68 1.69 -3.23
C PHE A 49 13.02 2.94 -2.64
N GLY A 50 12.04 2.73 -1.77
CA GLY A 50 11.26 3.80 -1.15
C GLY A 50 10.05 4.24 -1.98
N ASP A 51 9.98 3.86 -3.26
CA ASP A 51 8.73 3.97 -4.01
C ASP A 51 7.67 3.10 -3.34
N ILE A 52 6.42 3.55 -3.39
CA ILE A 52 5.28 2.79 -2.88
C ILE A 52 4.44 2.36 -4.07
N GLY A 53 3.84 1.19 -3.99
CA GLY A 53 2.86 0.78 -4.98
C GLY A 53 1.48 0.67 -4.36
N LEU A 54 0.48 0.92 -5.19
CA LEU A 54 -0.92 0.84 -4.87
C LEU A 54 -1.60 -0.07 -5.89
N HIS A 55 -2.55 -0.89 -5.44
CA HIS A 55 -3.34 -1.68 -6.37
C HIS A 55 -4.78 -1.87 -5.93
N ARG A 56 -5.59 -2.28 -6.90
CA ARG A 56 -6.95 -2.77 -6.72
C ARG A 56 -7.15 -4.01 -7.58
N ASP A 57 -7.76 -5.02 -6.99
CA ASP A 57 -8.39 -6.11 -7.74
C ASP A 57 -9.92 -5.97 -7.74
N TRP A 58 -10.53 -6.20 -8.88
CA TRP A 58 -11.96 -6.15 -9.08
C TRP A 58 -12.65 -7.41 -8.58
N GLY A 59 -13.89 -7.25 -8.12
CA GLY A 59 -14.80 -8.36 -7.82
C GLY A 59 -14.67 -8.95 -6.42
N TYR A 60 -13.63 -8.60 -5.66
CA TYR A 60 -13.47 -8.98 -4.26
C TYR A 60 -14.52 -8.28 -3.39
N LEU A 61 -15.16 -8.99 -2.45
CA LEU A 61 -16.22 -8.43 -1.59
C LEU A 61 -15.71 -7.37 -0.61
N ASP A 62 -14.42 -7.38 -0.26
CA ASP A 62 -13.79 -6.35 0.55
C ASP A 62 -13.87 -4.95 -0.08
N ASN A 63 -14.00 -4.87 -1.41
CA ASN A 63 -14.25 -3.64 -2.15
C ASN A 63 -15.55 -2.92 -1.71
N LEU A 64 -16.50 -3.63 -1.11
CA LEU A 64 -17.73 -3.04 -0.58
C LEU A 64 -17.52 -2.33 0.76
N VAL A 65 -16.46 -2.67 1.48
CA VAL A 65 -16.21 -2.22 2.85
C VAL A 65 -15.07 -1.22 2.91
N ILE A 66 -14.02 -1.42 2.10
CA ILE A 66 -12.91 -0.49 1.99
C ILE A 66 -13.29 0.56 0.94
N PRO A 67 -13.28 1.88 1.24
CA PRO A 67 -13.59 2.92 0.25
C PRO A 67 -12.41 3.17 -0.71
N GLY A 68 -12.64 3.96 -1.76
CA GLY A 68 -11.58 4.47 -2.63
C GLY A 68 -11.33 3.70 -3.94
N PHE A 69 -10.48 4.27 -4.77
CA PHE A 69 -10.01 3.75 -6.04
C PHE A 69 -8.99 2.62 -5.84
N MET A 70 -7.94 2.86 -5.06
CA MET A 70 -6.95 1.85 -4.65
C MET A 70 -7.32 1.22 -3.31
N LYS A 71 -6.95 -0.05 -3.11
CA LYS A 71 -7.32 -0.83 -1.91
C LYS A 71 -6.14 -1.30 -1.09
N HIS A 72 -5.01 -1.47 -1.73
CA HIS A 72 -3.83 -2.06 -1.14
C HIS A 72 -2.61 -1.19 -1.39
N ALA A 73 -1.62 -1.30 -0.50
CA ALA A 73 -0.39 -0.56 -0.58
C ALA A 73 0.81 -1.42 -0.16
N TRP A 74 1.96 -1.16 -0.77
CA TRP A 74 3.25 -1.78 -0.45
C TRP A 74 4.40 -0.79 -0.64
N ILE A 75 5.59 -1.14 -0.16
CA ILE A 75 6.82 -0.36 -0.37
C ILE A 75 7.87 -1.20 -1.10
N HIS A 76 8.53 -0.61 -2.08
CA HIS A 76 9.67 -1.20 -2.79
C HIS A 76 10.94 -1.07 -1.95
N THR A 77 11.65 -2.18 -1.75
CA THR A 77 12.78 -2.24 -0.82
C THR A 77 14.13 -2.54 -1.46
N GLU A 78 14.15 -2.76 -2.77
CA GLU A 78 15.33 -3.05 -3.57
C GLU A 78 15.27 -2.27 -4.90
N ASP A 79 16.43 -1.82 -5.38
CA ASP A 79 16.58 -1.21 -6.70
C ASP A 79 16.76 -2.27 -7.79
N GLY A 80 16.33 -1.92 -8.99
CA GLY A 80 16.73 -2.62 -10.21
C GLY A 80 15.77 -3.71 -10.67
N THR A 81 16.03 -4.18 -11.89
CA THR A 81 15.12 -5.03 -12.66
C THR A 81 15.28 -6.52 -12.40
N ALA A 82 16.40 -6.94 -11.80
CA ALA A 82 16.77 -8.35 -11.70
C ALA A 82 15.99 -9.11 -10.62
N ASP A 83 15.76 -8.49 -9.45
CA ASP A 83 14.95 -9.06 -8.37
C ASP A 83 14.22 -7.94 -7.60
N PRO A 84 13.20 -7.31 -8.21
CA PRO A 84 12.47 -6.24 -7.55
C PRO A 84 11.68 -6.81 -6.37
N ARG A 85 11.98 -6.34 -5.17
CA ARG A 85 11.35 -6.79 -3.91
C ARG A 85 10.57 -5.69 -3.23
N ILE A 86 9.57 -6.13 -2.49
CA ILE A 86 8.64 -5.28 -1.76
C ILE A 86 8.40 -5.83 -0.37
N VAL A 87 7.94 -4.95 0.51
CA VAL A 87 7.31 -5.31 1.78
C VAL A 87 5.87 -4.85 1.77
N GLU A 88 4.97 -5.73 2.21
CA GLU A 88 3.54 -5.47 2.33
C GLU A 88 2.92 -6.30 3.44
N ALA A 89 1.77 -5.87 3.97
CA ALA A 89 0.96 -6.69 4.85
C ALA A 89 -0.21 -7.29 4.08
N VAL A 90 -0.37 -8.62 4.15
CA VAL A 90 -1.50 -9.39 3.61
C VAL A 90 -2.09 -10.27 4.71
N SER A 91 -3.13 -11.05 4.41
CA SER A 91 -3.76 -11.96 5.39
C SER A 91 -2.78 -12.89 6.13
N ALA A 92 -1.68 -13.26 5.49
CA ALA A 92 -0.61 -14.07 6.06
C ALA A 92 0.39 -13.31 6.97
N GLY A 93 0.24 -12.00 7.12
CA GLY A 93 1.16 -11.12 7.86
C GLY A 93 1.96 -10.18 6.95
N VAL A 94 2.98 -9.57 7.51
CA VAL A 94 3.94 -8.72 6.78
C VAL A 94 4.97 -9.59 6.08
N LEU A 95 5.03 -9.51 4.75
CA LEU A 95 5.85 -10.37 3.90
C LEU A 95 6.86 -9.55 3.10
N HIS A 96 8.00 -10.17 2.80
CA HIS A 96 8.97 -9.68 1.82
C HIS A 96 8.96 -10.59 0.60
N ARG A 97 8.48 -10.08 -0.54
CA ARG A 97 8.25 -10.89 -1.75
C ARG A 97 8.51 -10.08 -3.03
N SER A 98 8.33 -10.74 -4.17
CA SER A 98 8.53 -10.13 -5.48
C SER A 98 7.49 -9.02 -5.74
N SER A 99 7.93 -7.91 -6.32
CA SER A 99 7.04 -6.80 -6.71
C SER A 99 5.97 -7.20 -7.73
N PHE A 100 6.23 -8.22 -8.53
CA PHE A 100 5.27 -8.72 -9.52
C PHE A 100 3.95 -9.15 -8.88
N VAL A 101 3.98 -9.60 -7.62
CA VAL A 101 2.81 -10.21 -6.98
C VAL A 101 1.65 -9.21 -6.83
N PRO A 102 1.81 -8.04 -6.18
CA PRO A 102 0.71 -7.08 -6.11
C PRO A 102 0.56 -6.22 -7.36
N ILE A 103 1.62 -6.06 -8.18
CA ILE A 103 1.50 -5.30 -9.42
C ILE A 103 0.58 -6.03 -10.41
N TYR A 104 0.62 -7.36 -10.45
CA TYR A 104 -0.24 -8.17 -11.31
C TYR A 104 -1.70 -8.22 -10.81
N SER A 105 -2.41 -7.12 -11.10
CA SER A 105 -3.76 -6.82 -10.61
C SER A 105 -4.62 -6.18 -11.71
N ASP A 106 -5.83 -5.70 -11.38
CA ASP A 106 -6.68 -4.99 -12.35
C ASP A 106 -6.31 -3.51 -12.50
N TYR A 107 -5.81 -2.88 -11.44
CA TYR A 107 -5.33 -1.50 -11.43
C TYR A 107 -4.11 -1.43 -10.54
N ALA A 108 -3.01 -0.86 -11.03
CA ALA A 108 -1.81 -0.67 -10.24
C ALA A 108 -1.15 0.66 -10.57
N MET A 109 -0.52 1.25 -9.56
CA MET A 109 0.21 2.50 -9.66
C MET A 109 1.44 2.45 -8.76
N VAL A 110 2.54 3.04 -9.21
CA VAL A 110 3.76 3.22 -8.42
C VAL A 110 3.97 4.72 -8.22
N LEU A 111 4.16 5.10 -6.95
CA LEU A 111 4.35 6.46 -6.50
C LEU A 111 5.74 6.65 -5.91
N ARG A 112 6.40 7.75 -6.26
CA ARG A 112 7.68 8.17 -5.68
C ARG A 112 7.49 9.37 -4.75
N PRO A 113 8.05 9.35 -3.53
CA PRO A 113 7.97 10.49 -2.62
C PRO A 113 8.78 11.67 -3.17
N LYS A 114 8.22 12.88 -3.12
CA LYS A 114 8.91 14.12 -3.52
C LYS A 114 9.58 14.79 -2.32
N GLY A 115 10.69 15.49 -2.60
CA GLY A 115 11.39 16.29 -1.59
C GLY A 115 12.09 15.47 -0.50
N VAL A 116 12.28 14.16 -0.72
CA VAL A 116 13.01 13.28 0.20
C VAL A 116 14.40 12.95 -0.33
N THR A 117 15.35 12.75 0.58
CA THR A 117 16.71 12.33 0.24
C THR A 117 16.80 10.82 0.01
N GLU A 118 17.88 10.40 -0.63
CA GLU A 118 18.19 8.98 -0.78
C GLU A 118 18.30 8.27 0.58
N GLU A 119 18.90 8.91 1.57
CA GLU A 119 19.03 8.37 2.94
C GLU A 119 17.67 8.14 3.60
N GLN A 120 16.73 9.07 3.44
CA GLN A 120 15.36 8.93 3.95
C GLN A 120 14.62 7.76 3.29
N ARG A 121 14.75 7.60 1.97
CA ARG A 121 14.23 6.41 1.26
C ARG A 121 14.83 5.11 1.81
N LYS A 122 16.14 5.08 2.10
CA LYS A 122 16.81 3.88 2.66
C LYS A 122 16.32 3.61 4.07
N GLY A 123 16.12 4.66 4.86
CA GLY A 123 15.52 4.58 6.19
C GLY A 123 14.12 3.99 6.18
N ALA A 124 13.26 4.40 5.24
CA ALA A 124 11.92 3.84 5.06
C ALA A 124 11.98 2.34 4.75
N CYS A 125 12.85 1.92 3.83
CA CYS A 125 13.03 0.51 3.48
C CYS A 125 13.60 -0.33 4.64
N LEU A 126 14.50 0.24 5.44
CA LEU A 126 15.03 -0.43 6.63
C LEU A 126 13.92 -0.68 7.65
N LYS A 127 13.06 0.32 7.90
CA LYS A 127 11.87 0.17 8.75
C LYS A 127 10.94 -0.92 8.24
N ALA A 128 10.69 -0.97 6.93
CA ALA A 128 9.87 -2.01 6.31
C ALA A 128 10.42 -3.41 6.60
N LYS A 129 11.74 -3.59 6.46
CA LYS A 129 12.39 -4.89 6.71
C LYS A 129 12.35 -5.33 8.18
N GLN A 130 12.25 -4.40 9.13
CA GLN A 130 12.21 -4.70 10.56
C GLN A 130 10.89 -5.33 11.02
N ILE A 131 9.79 -5.07 10.31
CA ILE A 131 8.45 -5.56 10.67
C ILE A 131 8.04 -6.81 9.87
N ILE A 132 8.95 -7.40 9.08
CA ILE A 132 8.69 -8.66 8.36
C ILE A 132 8.41 -9.79 9.38
N GLY A 133 7.31 -10.52 9.15
CA GLY A 133 6.84 -11.58 10.04
C GLY A 133 5.81 -11.14 11.07
N ASP A 134 5.55 -9.83 11.19
CA ASP A 134 4.47 -9.33 12.02
C ASP A 134 3.10 -9.73 11.47
N ARG A 135 2.08 -9.74 12.33
CA ARG A 135 0.74 -10.21 11.95
C ARG A 135 0.00 -9.15 11.14
N TYR A 136 -1.10 -9.55 10.50
CA TYR A 136 -1.98 -8.61 9.81
C TYR A 136 -3.01 -7.99 10.76
N ASP A 137 -3.23 -6.66 10.68
CA ASP A 137 -4.26 -5.98 11.47
C ASP A 137 -5.63 -5.98 10.82
N VAL A 138 -6.34 -7.08 11.02
CA VAL A 138 -7.73 -7.20 10.59
C VAL A 138 -8.69 -6.23 11.27
N ASN A 139 -8.28 -5.55 12.36
CA ASN A 139 -9.17 -4.65 13.12
C ASN A 139 -8.81 -3.17 12.98
N PHE A 140 -7.70 -2.83 12.31
CA PHE A 140 -7.16 -1.46 12.25
C PHE A 140 -7.05 -0.83 13.66
N LYS A 141 -6.47 -1.58 14.59
CA LYS A 141 -6.18 -1.17 15.97
C LYS A 141 -4.80 -0.55 16.12
N PHE A 142 -3.92 -0.72 15.13
CA PHE A 142 -2.61 -0.13 15.12
C PHE A 142 -2.71 1.39 15.24
N ASP A 143 -1.95 1.95 16.17
CA ASP A 143 -1.94 3.37 16.47
C ASP A 143 -0.53 3.91 16.38
N ILE A 144 -0.17 4.30 15.17
CA ILE A 144 1.16 4.83 14.83
C ILE A 144 1.54 6.07 15.63
N GLU A 145 0.55 6.86 16.11
CA GLU A 145 0.84 8.04 16.94
C GLU A 145 1.36 7.61 18.32
N LYS A 146 0.78 6.56 18.91
CA LYS A 146 1.28 5.94 20.13
C LYS A 146 2.58 5.21 19.92
N GLU A 147 2.72 4.55 18.78
CA GLU A 147 3.94 3.83 18.46
C GLU A 147 5.13 4.80 18.35
N ILE A 148 4.91 6.02 17.89
CA ILE A 148 5.97 6.98 17.59
C ILE A 148 6.44 7.82 18.77
N GLU A 149 5.71 7.77 19.89
CA GLU A 149 6.29 8.06 21.20
C GLU A 149 7.59 7.26 21.43
N PHE A 150 7.76 6.12 20.75
CA PHE A 150 8.94 5.25 20.81
C PHE A 150 9.83 5.27 19.56
N TYR A 151 9.60 6.14 18.57
CA TYR A 151 10.37 6.18 17.31
C TYR A 151 10.79 7.60 16.89
N SER A 152 10.77 8.56 17.82
CA SER A 152 10.91 10.00 17.52
C SER A 152 12.33 10.55 17.63
N GLY A 153 13.35 9.69 17.69
CA GLY A 153 14.74 10.10 17.76
C GLY A 153 15.19 10.99 16.59
N LYS A 154 15.24 12.30 16.84
CA LYS A 154 15.82 13.32 15.94
C LYS A 154 17.36 13.30 15.95
N GLU A 155 17.96 12.62 16.93
CA GLU A 155 19.40 12.42 17.12
C GLU A 155 19.71 10.93 16.98
N LYS A 156 20.79 10.54 16.29
CA LYS A 156 21.11 9.15 15.93
C LYS A 156 21.14 8.20 17.14
N ASP A 157 21.67 8.67 18.28
CA ASP A 157 21.76 7.88 19.52
C ASP A 157 20.41 7.80 20.25
N GLN A 158 19.57 8.82 20.09
CA GLN A 158 18.22 8.83 20.63
C GLN A 158 17.29 7.94 19.81
N ALA A 159 17.46 7.92 18.48
CA ALA A 159 16.77 7.00 17.59
C ALA A 159 17.13 5.55 17.90
N LEU A 160 18.39 5.26 18.24
CA LEU A 160 18.83 3.92 18.61
C LEU A 160 18.26 3.46 19.97
N ASN A 161 18.20 4.36 20.96
CA ASN A 161 17.55 4.08 22.25
C ASN A 161 16.05 3.90 22.12
N ASP A 162 15.38 4.75 21.34
CA ASP A 162 13.97 4.66 21.00
C ASP A 162 13.67 3.33 20.30
N LEU A 163 14.52 2.90 19.35
CA LEU A 163 14.42 1.60 18.69
C LEU A 163 14.55 0.42 19.67
N ASN A 164 15.45 0.51 20.64
CA ASN A 164 15.64 -0.53 21.66
C ASN A 164 14.45 -0.57 22.64
N LEU A 165 13.92 0.59 23.06
CA LEU A 165 12.73 0.68 23.91
C LEU A 165 11.48 0.18 23.18
N ALA A 166 11.33 0.53 21.91
CA ALA A 166 10.26 0.05 21.04
C ALA A 166 10.35 -1.47 20.85
N ALA A 167 11.55 -2.02 20.60
CA ALA A 167 11.75 -3.47 20.50
C ALA A 167 11.39 -4.23 21.79
N GLU A 168 11.59 -3.62 22.97
CA GLU A 168 11.14 -4.19 24.24
C GLU A 168 9.61 -4.10 24.43
N GLN A 169 8.97 -3.03 23.98
CA GLN A 169 7.53 -2.81 24.13
C GLN A 169 6.67 -3.47 23.03
N LEU A 170 7.22 -3.70 21.83
CA LEU A 170 6.65 -4.51 20.75
C LEU A 170 6.40 -5.97 21.18
N LYS A 171 7.02 -6.42 22.28
CA LYS A 171 6.68 -7.70 22.91
C LYS A 171 5.30 -7.69 23.59
N ASN A 172 4.77 -6.50 23.92
CA ASN A 172 3.51 -6.33 24.67
C ASN A 172 2.33 -5.86 23.80
N TYR A 173 2.58 -5.18 22.69
CA TYR A 173 1.59 -4.94 21.65
C TYR A 173 1.66 -6.07 20.64
N HIS A 174 0.54 -6.71 20.29
CA HIS A 174 0.54 -7.61 19.13
C HIS A 174 0.65 -6.72 17.88
N PRO A 175 1.82 -6.58 17.23
CA PRO A 175 1.97 -5.70 16.10
C PRO A 175 1.23 -6.38 14.97
N ALA A 176 0.11 -5.79 14.65
CA ALA A 176 -0.67 -6.15 13.51
C ALA A 176 -0.58 -4.91 12.61
N PHE A 177 -0.23 -5.09 11.34
CA PHE A 177 -0.24 -3.99 10.37
C PHE A 177 -1.28 -4.30 9.28
N SER A 178 -2.08 -3.33 8.91
CA SER A 178 -2.74 -3.34 7.59
C SER A 178 -1.76 -2.91 6.50
N CYS A 179 -2.12 -3.11 5.23
CA CYS A 179 -1.24 -2.82 4.09
C CYS A 179 -0.87 -1.33 4.00
N THR A 180 -1.81 -0.42 4.23
CA THR A 180 -1.58 1.03 4.27
C THR A 180 -0.78 1.43 5.50
N GLU A 181 -0.97 0.76 6.64
CA GLU A 181 -0.19 1.06 7.85
C GLU A 181 1.27 0.65 7.74
N VAL A 182 1.61 -0.42 7.00
CA VAL A 182 3.02 -0.73 6.67
C VAL A 182 3.67 0.46 5.97
N VAL A 183 3.04 0.98 4.92
CA VAL A 183 3.58 2.12 4.16
C VAL A 183 3.64 3.37 5.03
N GLY A 184 2.58 3.63 5.80
CA GLY A 184 2.52 4.72 6.76
C GLY A 184 3.65 4.68 7.79
N TYR A 185 3.91 3.52 8.40
CA TYR A 185 4.99 3.29 9.36
C TYR A 185 6.37 3.56 8.75
N CYS A 186 6.62 3.03 7.55
CA CYS A 186 7.90 3.22 6.86
C CYS A 186 8.19 4.71 6.62
N TRP A 187 7.17 5.44 6.16
CA TRP A 187 7.30 6.84 5.76
C TRP A 187 6.94 7.85 6.86
N TRP A 188 6.62 7.41 8.07
CA TRP A 188 6.07 8.32 9.08
C TRP A 188 7.01 9.46 9.49
N HIS A 189 8.32 9.21 9.44
CA HIS A 189 9.33 10.24 9.71
C HIS A 189 9.22 11.46 8.76
N MET A 190 8.56 11.28 7.61
CA MET A 190 8.26 12.32 6.62
C MET A 190 6.75 12.59 6.48
N ARG A 191 5.91 12.21 7.46
CA ARG A 191 4.44 12.25 7.31
C ARG A 191 3.89 13.62 6.92
N GLU A 192 4.44 14.70 7.48
CA GLU A 192 3.94 16.07 7.23
C GLU A 192 4.28 16.49 5.79
N LEU A 193 5.49 16.17 5.34
CA LEU A 193 5.94 16.42 3.97
C LEU A 193 5.12 15.59 2.97
N LEU A 194 4.93 14.31 3.27
CA LEU A 194 4.25 13.34 2.40
C LEU A 194 2.73 13.31 2.57
N ARG A 195 2.19 14.17 3.45
CA ARG A 195 0.77 14.30 3.79
C ARG A 195 0.11 12.96 4.16
N ILE A 196 0.81 12.15 4.95
CA ILE A 196 0.31 10.85 5.41
C ILE A 196 -0.57 11.10 6.63
N TYR A 197 -1.85 11.37 6.38
CA TYR A 197 -2.83 11.67 7.41
C TYR A 197 -3.90 10.60 7.49
N ARG A 198 -4.31 10.28 8.72
CA ARG A 198 -5.44 9.38 8.96
C ARG A 198 -6.75 10.13 8.73
N ILE A 199 -7.68 9.47 8.06
CA ILE A 199 -9.05 9.96 7.87
C ILE A 199 -10.02 9.22 8.79
N GLU A 200 -11.15 9.85 9.10
CA GLU A 200 -12.22 9.19 9.84
C GLU A 200 -13.10 8.36 8.90
N HIS A 201 -13.16 7.05 9.13
CA HIS A 201 -14.01 6.13 8.40
C HIS A 201 -14.67 5.14 9.37
N LEU A 202 -16.00 5.07 9.35
CA LEU A 202 -16.79 4.22 10.25
C LEU A 202 -16.42 4.38 11.73
N GLY A 203 -16.16 5.62 12.17
CA GLY A 203 -15.80 5.96 13.55
C GLY A 203 -14.38 5.56 13.97
N LYS A 204 -13.51 5.22 13.01
CA LYS A 204 -12.08 4.93 13.24
C LYS A 204 -11.21 5.85 12.42
N LYS A 205 -10.04 6.21 12.96
CA LYS A 205 -8.98 6.89 12.21
C LYS A 205 -8.14 5.85 11.46
N ILE A 206 -8.20 5.84 10.14
CA ILE A 206 -7.48 4.88 9.30
C ILE A 206 -6.67 5.59 8.20
N LEU A 207 -5.65 4.91 7.67
CA LEU A 207 -5.01 5.28 6.41
C LEU A 207 -5.68 4.49 5.28
N ILE A 208 -6.15 5.16 4.24
CA ILE A 208 -6.63 4.51 3.02
C ILE A 208 -5.60 4.70 1.90
N ALA A 209 -5.57 3.78 0.94
CA ALA A 209 -4.56 3.77 -0.12
C ALA A 209 -4.61 5.04 -0.99
N ASP A 210 -5.82 5.57 -1.22
CA ASP A 210 -6.02 6.79 -2.01
C ASP A 210 -5.34 8.03 -1.41
N GLU A 211 -5.15 8.11 -0.09
CA GLU A 211 -4.50 9.28 0.54
C GLU A 211 -3.03 9.43 0.10
N TYR A 212 -2.42 8.38 -0.42
CA TYR A 212 -1.09 8.46 -1.01
C TYR A 212 -1.08 9.12 -2.39
N ILE A 213 -2.22 9.20 -3.08
CA ILE A 213 -2.34 9.80 -4.42
C ILE A 213 -2.51 11.32 -4.30
N ASN A 214 -1.50 11.98 -3.73
CA ASN A 214 -1.49 13.42 -3.52
C ASN A 214 -0.19 14.07 -4.06
N ARG A 215 -0.15 15.40 -4.19
CA ARG A 215 0.93 16.14 -4.86
C ARG A 215 2.29 16.07 -4.15
N SER A 216 2.38 15.54 -2.93
CA SER A 216 3.65 15.18 -2.29
C SER A 216 4.29 13.92 -2.89
N TRP A 217 3.60 13.25 -3.81
CA TRP A 217 4.05 12.09 -4.54
C TRP A 217 4.09 12.36 -6.05
N GLU A 218 4.88 11.57 -6.77
CA GLU A 218 4.96 11.52 -8.22
C GLU A 218 4.46 10.17 -8.71
N ILE A 219 3.58 10.14 -9.72
CA ILE A 219 3.23 8.90 -10.40
C ILE A 219 4.39 8.54 -11.33
N ILE A 220 5.12 7.47 -11.00
CA ILE A 220 6.22 6.95 -11.82
C ILE A 220 5.70 6.00 -12.88
N TRP A 221 4.67 5.23 -12.52
CA TRP A 221 3.98 4.34 -13.44
C TRP A 221 2.53 4.19 -12.99
N ALA A 222 1.60 4.16 -13.93
CA ALA A 222 0.22 3.77 -13.70
C ALA A 222 -0.19 2.82 -14.82
N SER A 223 -0.90 1.75 -14.48
CA SER A 223 -1.39 0.83 -15.50
C SER A 223 -2.36 1.52 -16.45
N LYS A 224 -2.43 1.08 -17.71
CA LYS A 224 -3.36 1.63 -18.73
C LYS A 224 -4.82 1.57 -18.30
N SER A 225 -5.16 0.66 -17.39
CA SER A 225 -6.49 0.58 -16.76
C SER A 225 -6.78 1.74 -15.79
N CYS A 226 -5.77 2.42 -15.25
CA CYS A 226 -5.90 3.59 -14.36
C CYS A 226 -6.25 4.87 -15.13
N THR A 227 -7.43 4.89 -15.74
CA THR A 227 -7.93 6.06 -16.48
C THR A 227 -8.55 7.11 -15.55
N VAL A 228 -8.60 8.37 -16.00
CA VAL A 228 -9.31 9.47 -15.32
C VAL A 228 -10.77 9.07 -15.04
N LYS A 229 -11.44 8.47 -16.02
CA LYS A 229 -12.82 8.00 -15.90
C LYS A 229 -12.96 6.94 -14.80
N ALA A 230 -12.10 5.92 -14.79
CA ALA A 230 -12.13 4.87 -13.77
C ALA A 230 -11.89 5.45 -12.37
N ALA A 231 -10.93 6.36 -12.23
CA ALA A 231 -10.64 7.02 -10.95
C ALA A 231 -11.86 7.82 -10.43
N GLN A 232 -12.53 8.58 -11.31
CA GLN A 232 -13.74 9.34 -10.97
C GLN A 232 -14.91 8.41 -10.58
N GLU A 233 -15.17 7.36 -11.38
CA GLU A 233 -16.26 6.41 -11.12
C GLU A 233 -16.06 5.65 -9.80
N MET A 234 -14.81 5.40 -9.40
CA MET A 234 -14.47 4.73 -8.13
C MET A 234 -14.29 5.69 -6.95
N GLY A 235 -14.55 6.99 -7.15
CA GLY A 235 -14.58 7.98 -6.08
C GLY A 235 -13.21 8.45 -5.58
N LEU A 236 -12.17 8.42 -6.43
CA LEU A 236 -10.91 9.08 -6.11
C LEU A 236 -11.14 10.59 -5.96
N HIS A 237 -10.47 11.21 -4.98
CA HIS A 237 -10.56 12.65 -4.75
C HIS A 237 -9.97 13.46 -5.91
N GLU A 238 -10.40 14.73 -6.06
CA GLU A 238 -10.08 15.59 -7.22
C GLU A 238 -8.56 15.74 -7.46
N GLU A 239 -7.77 15.90 -6.39
CA GLU A 239 -6.32 15.99 -6.50
C GLU A 239 -5.69 14.74 -7.15
N GLY A 240 -6.13 13.54 -6.76
CA GLY A 240 -5.63 12.28 -7.31
C GLY A 240 -6.08 12.08 -8.75
N VAL A 241 -7.33 12.45 -9.07
CA VAL A 241 -7.84 12.44 -10.46
C VAL A 241 -6.99 13.36 -11.35
N SER A 242 -6.69 14.56 -10.88
CA SER A 242 -5.85 15.51 -11.60
C SER A 242 -4.41 15.01 -11.77
N MET A 243 -3.85 14.29 -10.80
CA MET A 243 -2.54 13.65 -10.96
C MET A 243 -2.52 12.58 -12.05
N ILE A 244 -3.57 11.74 -12.12
CA ILE A 244 -3.72 10.74 -13.17
C ILE A 244 -3.84 11.41 -14.54
N GLU A 245 -4.61 12.49 -14.63
CA GLU A 245 -4.75 13.27 -15.87
C GLU A 245 -3.39 13.85 -16.33
N ASP A 246 -2.62 14.44 -15.42
CA ASP A 246 -1.29 15.00 -15.74
C ASP A 246 -0.29 13.92 -16.16
N TYR A 247 -0.32 12.76 -15.50
CA TYR A 247 0.48 11.60 -15.88
C TYR A 247 0.18 11.18 -17.32
N TRP A 248 -1.08 10.98 -17.67
CA TRP A 248 -1.44 10.57 -19.03
C TRP A 248 -1.16 11.65 -20.08
N LYS A 249 -1.31 12.95 -19.78
CA LYS A 249 -0.91 14.01 -20.71
C LYS A 249 0.57 13.95 -21.13
N THR A 250 1.43 13.40 -20.27
CA THR A 250 2.88 13.33 -20.50
C THR A 250 3.35 11.96 -21.00
N HIS A 251 2.56 10.91 -20.79
CA HIS A 251 2.91 9.53 -21.14
C HIS A 251 2.08 8.96 -22.31
N ASP A 252 0.97 9.60 -22.67
CA ASP A 252 0.14 9.26 -23.83
C ASP A 252 0.67 9.91 -25.12
N VAL A 253 1.99 9.82 -25.32
CA VAL A 253 2.66 10.26 -26.54
C VAL A 253 2.57 9.11 -27.55
N SER A 254 1.39 8.94 -28.12
CA SER A 254 1.07 8.10 -29.29
C SER A 254 1.16 6.57 -29.11
N GLY A 255 -0.01 5.95 -28.94
CA GLY A 255 -0.34 4.67 -29.58
C GLY A 255 -1.15 4.91 -30.85
#